data_AF-A0AA39MMK7-F1
#
_entry.id   AF-A0AA39MMK7-F1
#
_cell.length_a   1.000
_cell.length_b   1.000
_cell.length_c   1.000
_cell.angle_alpha   90.00
_cell.angle_beta   90.00
_cell.angle_gamma   90.00
#
_symmetry.space_group_name_H-M   'P 1'
#
loop_
_entity.id
_entity.type
_entity.pdbx_description
1 polymer ?
#
loop_
_entity_poly.entity_id
_entity_poly.type
_entity_poly.pdbx_seq_one_letter_code
_entity_poly.pdbx_strand_id
1 'polypeptide(L)'
;VRFVDGKDPSTFDFLDPDNIIRAVHLLSVYRLGQTAEFLLPSIAQRLEKNKQDYEPYSVDIWVNHNMTFHYCGVGVGHRST
;
A
#
# COMPACT_ATOMS: atom_id res chain seq x y z
N VAL A 1 -4.24 -18.73 3.59
CA VAL A 1 -3.66 -17.48 4.13
C VAL A 1 -2.51 -17.88 5.05
N ARG A 2 -1.29 -17.46 4.73
CA ARG A 2 -0.11 -17.73 5.57
C ARG A 2 0.24 -16.42 6.26
N PHE A 3 0.16 -16.38 7.58
CA PHE A 3 0.64 -15.24 8.36
C PHE A 3 2.12 -15.48 8.61
N VAL A 4 2.96 -14.55 8.14
CA VAL A 4 4.40 -14.58 8.38
C VAL A 4 4.68 -13.94 9.74
N ASP A 5 5.62 -14.48 10.52
CA ASP A 5 6.01 -13.89 11.80
C ASP A 5 6.62 -12.51 11.54
N GLY A 6 6.29 -11.50 12.34
CA GLY A 6 6.78 -10.14 12.13
C GLY A 6 8.31 -9.98 12.26
N LYS A 7 9.03 -10.99 12.77
CA LYS A 7 10.50 -11.03 12.80
C LYS A 7 11.11 -11.74 11.59
N ASP A 8 10.28 -12.32 10.72
CA ASP A 8 10.76 -12.95 9.51
C ASP A 8 11.30 -11.85 8.56
N PRO A 9 12.55 -11.93 8.10
CA PRO A 9 13.08 -10.99 7.12
C PRO A 9 12.25 -10.93 5.82
N SER A 10 11.45 -11.97 5.54
CA SER A 10 10.52 -12.04 4.41
C SER A 10 9.14 -11.41 4.68
N THR A 11 8.91 -10.74 5.83
CA THR A 11 7.58 -10.16 6.14
C THR A 11 7.06 -9.20 5.06
N PHE A 12 7.97 -8.55 4.33
CA PHE A 12 7.62 -7.68 3.21
C PHE A 12 7.87 -8.29 1.84
N ASP A 13 8.30 -9.55 1.74
CA ASP A 13 8.57 -10.41 0.55
C ASP A 13 9.45 -9.82 -0.57
N PHE A 14 9.26 -8.56 -0.95
CA PHE A 14 9.88 -7.85 -2.07
C PHE A 14 10.92 -6.79 -1.64
N LEU A 15 10.93 -6.34 -0.38
CA LEU A 15 11.85 -5.29 0.09
C LEU A 15 12.09 -5.35 1.60
N ASP A 16 13.35 -5.32 2.02
CA ASP A 16 13.74 -5.17 3.42
C ASP A 16 13.43 -3.73 3.90
N PRO A 17 12.63 -3.55 4.97
CA PRO A 17 12.29 -2.23 5.52
C PRO A 17 13.50 -1.36 5.86
N ASP A 18 14.63 -1.94 6.29
CA ASP A 18 15.83 -1.20 6.64
C ASP A 18 16.50 -0.55 5.42
N ASN A 19 16.18 -1.01 4.21
CA ASN A 19 16.66 -0.45 2.96
C ASN A 19 15.77 0.68 2.41
N ILE A 20 14.70 1.05 3.11
CA ILE A 20 13.75 2.08 2.66
C ILE A 20 14.18 3.47 3.15
N ILE A 21 14.74 4.27 2.23
CA ILE A 21 15.17 5.65 2.52
C ILE A 21 13.97 6.62 2.55
N ARG A 22 12.97 6.39 1.68
CA ARG A 22 11.74 7.17 1.59
C ARG A 22 10.59 6.29 1.12
N ALA A 23 9.42 6.48 1.74
CA ALA A 23 8.17 5.91 1.27
C ALA A 23 7.12 7.00 1.14
N VAL A 24 6.21 6.81 0.18
CA VAL A 24 5.11 7.71 -0.09
C VAL A 24 3.85 6.90 -0.32
N HIS A 25 2.71 7.53 -0.04
CA HIS A 25 1.41 6.97 -0.34
C HIS A 25 0.79 7.67 -1.54
N LEU A 26 0.43 6.87 -2.55
CA LEU A 26 -0.40 7.36 -3.63
C LEU A 26 -1.86 7.29 -3.17
N LEU A 27 -2.50 8.45 -3.11
CA LEU A 27 -3.90 8.61 -2.77
C LEU A 27 -4.69 8.99 -4.02
N SER A 28 -5.88 8.41 -4.13
CA SER A 28 -6.88 8.82 -5.11
C SER A 28 -7.37 10.24 -4.83
N VAL A 29 -7.49 11.05 -5.88
CA VAL A 29 -8.03 12.41 -5.77
C VAL A 29 -9.49 12.42 -6.16
N TYR A 30 -10.38 12.13 -5.21
CA TYR A 30 -11.82 11.98 -5.47
C TYR A 30 -12.46 13.17 -6.19
N ARG A 31 -12.00 14.40 -5.92
CA ARG A 31 -12.52 15.63 -6.54
C ARG A 31 -12.27 15.69 -8.06
N LEU A 32 -11.25 15.01 -8.57
CA LEU A 32 -10.91 15.00 -9.99
C LEU A 32 -11.73 13.96 -10.79
N GLY A 33 -12.55 13.15 -10.12
CA GLY A 33 -13.37 12.13 -10.76
C GLY A 33 -12.58 10.86 -11.10
N GLN A 34 -13.13 10.09 -12.04
CA GLN A 34 -12.60 8.79 -12.43
C GLN A 34 -12.10 8.82 -13.88
N THR A 35 -11.10 8.00 -14.17
CA THR A 35 -10.46 7.84 -15.47
C THR A 35 -10.22 6.37 -15.78
N ALA A 36 -10.15 6.05 -17.07
CA ALA A 36 -9.71 4.74 -17.56
C ALA A 36 -8.30 4.80 -18.19
N GLU A 37 -7.68 5.98 -18.26
CA GLU A 37 -6.45 6.20 -19.03
C GLU A 37 -5.22 5.51 -18.42
N PHE A 38 -5.14 5.45 -17.09
CA PHE A 38 -3.97 4.91 -16.38
C PHE A 38 -4.11 3.45 -15.95
N LEU A 39 -5.25 2.81 -16.25
CA LEU A 39 -5.54 1.46 -15.78
C LEU A 39 -5.33 0.44 -16.89
N LEU A 40 -4.21 -0.29 -16.80
CA LEU A 40 -4.04 -1.50 -17.59
C LEU A 40 -5.04 -2.58 -17.12
N PRO A 41 -5.38 -3.55 -18.00
CA PRO A 41 -6.19 -4.69 -17.61
C PRO A 41 -5.58 -5.41 -16.40
N SER A 42 -6.37 -5.60 -15.34
CA SER A 42 -5.93 -6.25 -14.11
C SER A 42 -6.97 -7.25 -13.63
N ILE A 43 -6.52 -8.38 -13.08
CA ILE A 43 -7.40 -9.40 -12.46
C ILE A 43 -8.14 -8.85 -11.23
N ALA A 44 -7.64 -7.78 -10.62
CA ALA A 44 -8.27 -7.12 -9.48
C ALA A 44 -9.34 -6.09 -9.90
N GLN A 45 -9.53 -5.85 -11.20
CA GLN A 45 -10.48 -4.88 -11.70
C GLN A 45 -11.92 -5.36 -11.49
N ARG A 46 -12.76 -4.53 -10.86
CA ARG A 46 -14.19 -4.82 -10.71
C ARG A 46 -14.90 -4.70 -12.06
N LEU A 47 -15.56 -5.78 -12.48
CA LEU A 47 -16.33 -5.85 -13.73
C LEU A 47 -17.42 -4.76 -13.82
N GLU A 48 -18.06 -4.43 -12.70
CA GLU A 48 -19.18 -3.47 -12.64
C GLU A 48 -18.75 -2.00 -12.73
N LYS A 49 -17.45 -1.71 -12.61
CA LYS A 49 -16.93 -0.34 -12.48
C LYS A 49 -16.49 0.31 -13.80
N ASN A 50 -16.98 -0.21 -14.93
CA ASN A 50 -16.67 0.29 -16.28
C ASN A 50 -15.18 0.50 -16.57
N LYS A 51 -14.30 -0.26 -15.89
CA LYS A 51 -12.84 -0.14 -15.98
C LYS A 51 -12.29 1.24 -15.59
N GLN A 52 -13.03 2.01 -14.80
CA GLN A 52 -12.61 3.32 -14.32
C GLN A 52 -12.17 3.27 -12.85
N ASP A 53 -11.19 4.09 -12.52
CA ASP A 53 -10.77 4.34 -11.14
C ASP A 53 -10.44 5.81 -10.93
N TYR A 54 -10.34 6.24 -9.69
CA TYR A 54 -10.08 7.64 -9.37
C TYR A 54 -8.67 8.08 -9.81
N GLU A 55 -8.56 9.35 -10.21
CA GLU A 55 -7.31 9.95 -10.67
C GLU A 55 -6.18 9.86 -9.59
N PRO A 56 -5.02 9.23 -9.90
CA PRO A 56 -3.96 8.97 -8.94
C PRO A 56 -2.89 10.08 -8.95
N TYR A 57 -3.18 11.22 -8.33
CA TYR A 57 -2.23 12.35 -8.34
C TYR A 57 -1.87 12.95 -6.98
N SER A 58 -2.41 12.43 -5.87
CA SER A 58 -2.00 12.93 -4.57
C SER A 58 -0.91 12.03 -3.99
N VAL A 59 0.24 12.63 -3.72
CA VAL A 59 1.33 12.00 -2.97
C VAL A 59 1.21 12.45 -1.53
N ASP A 60 0.96 11.49 -0.65
CA ASP A 60 1.06 11.71 0.79
C ASP A 60 2.45 11.31 1.28
N ILE A 61 2.99 12.11 2.18
CA ILE A 61 4.32 11.93 2.79
C ILE A 61 4.32 10.82 3.84
N TRP A 62 3.14 10.29 4.19
CA TRP A 62 3.01 9.19 5.12
C TRP A 62 3.23 7.84 4.43
N VAL A 63 3.89 6.95 5.16
CA VAL A 63 4.17 5.56 4.77
C VAL A 63 2.92 4.69 4.98
N ASN A 64 2.88 3.50 4.35
CA ASN A 64 1.89 2.47 4.68
C ASN A 64 1.75 2.25 6.17
N HIS A 65 0.50 2.25 6.63
CA HIS A 65 0.14 2.05 8.02
C HIS A 65 0.78 0.78 8.58
N ASN A 66 0.85 -0.30 7.79
CA ASN A 66 1.55 -1.53 8.18
C ASN A 66 3.04 -1.32 8.43
N MET A 67 3.72 -0.54 7.58
CA MET A 67 5.13 -0.21 7.79
C MET A 67 5.33 0.72 9.00
N THR A 68 4.45 1.70 9.20
CA THR A 68 4.49 2.57 10.39
C THR A 68 4.31 1.74 11.66
N PHE A 69 3.35 0.82 11.66
CA PHE A 69 3.08 -0.09 12.77
C PHE A 69 4.23 -1.06 13.04
N HIS A 70 4.83 -1.60 11.99
CA HIS A 70 6.03 -2.43 12.09
C HIS A 70 7.21 -1.65 12.70
N TYR A 71 7.54 -0.48 12.15
CA TYR A 71 8.68 0.32 12.61
C TYR A 71 8.51 0.85 14.03
N CYS A 72 7.30 1.31 14.38
CA CYS A 72 7.02 1.81 15.72
C CYS A 72 6.76 0.70 16.75
N GLY A 73 6.71 -0.57 16.34
CA GLY A 73 6.38 -1.70 17.21
C GLY A 73 4.98 -1.59 17.84
N VAL A 74 4.03 -0.96 17.13
CA VAL A 74 2.66 -0.73 17.58
C VAL A 74 1.66 -1.40 16.63
N GLY A 75 0.51 -1.85 17.13
CA GLY A 75 -0.54 -2.48 16.31
C GLY A 75 -0.62 -4.00 16.46
N VAL A 76 -1.79 -4.56 16.15
CA VAL A 76 -2.05 -6.01 16.33
C VAL A 76 -1.15 -6.82 15.39
N GLY A 77 -0.45 -7.82 15.95
CA GLY A 77 0.49 -8.65 15.19
C GLY A 77 1.91 -8.08 15.08
N HIS A 78 2.12 -6.81 15.44
CA HIS A 78 3.43 -6.16 15.49
C HIS A 78 3.86 -6.09 16.96
N ARG A 79 4.83 -6.93 17.35
CA ARG A 79 5.33 -6.93 18.73
C ARG A 79 6.26 -5.73 18.93
N SER A 80 6.11 -5.01 20.04
CA SER A 80 7.15 -4.08 20.48
C SER A 80 8.45 -4.86 20.71
N THR A 81 9.55 -4.40 20.11
CA THR A 81 10.90 -4.83 20.48
C THR A 81 11.17 -4.57 21.95
#